data_AF-A0AAP0QAE0-F1
#
_entry.id   AF-A0AAP0QAE0-F1
#
_cell.length_a   1.000
_cell.length_b   1.000
_cell.length_c   1.000
_cell.angle_alpha   90.00
_cell.angle_beta   90.00
_cell.angle_gamma   90.00
#
_symmetry.space_group_name_H-M   'P 1'
#
loop_
_entity.id
_entity.type
_entity.pdbx_description
1 polymer ?
#
loop_
_entity_poly.entity_id
_entity_poly.type
_entity_poly.pdbx_seq_one_letter_code
_entity_poly.pdbx_strand_id
1 'polypeptide(L)'
;MAPFCFLLFFAIVSAATPPTAHNFAPFFIISQDGHVNRLVGEEIIPASLDPTTHVDSKDIIYSSEHNLSARIYFPNNTNRNQKLPLVVYFHGGAFIFENAFSLTYHTYMNTLVSQAKIIAVSVDYRRAPEDPVPAAHEDSWTALKWVASHANGRGPEDWLKTYADFQKVILSGDSAGGNIAHHMGIRQGQEKLEGINIDGICLLFPYFWGSAPIPGEPYVPEYWTTIIDELWRIARPDTSGLDDPIINPVADPKLSSLGCNRLLVFVAQLDLLRGRGLYYVTKLKESGWKGDAKFISMVVASSSQPPSPMATTTTSTPWPPKLRLLQSQLSSEERRRIPSQMLMKILGQRSNGLLPMQMGKGNEYWLNSYVHFDKVFLMGDSAQPNTSGTDDPLINPVVEYSKLRSLGCNRLMVVLPAKDILKHRGRYYADQKFEESGWKGEAEVYEIKGVDHGFYLANATTKSAVEVLKRTVSFIVIH
;
A
#
# COMPACT_ATOMS: atom_id res chain seq x y z
N MET A 1 2.03 9.50 -11.93
CA MET A 1 1.94 9.59 -10.45
C MET A 1 1.09 8.42 -10.01
N ALA A 2 1.68 7.45 -9.30
CA ALA A 2 1.05 6.20 -8.87
C ALA A 2 0.59 6.33 -7.40
N PRO A 3 -0.41 5.56 -6.93
CA PRO A 3 -0.89 5.66 -5.56
C PRO A 3 0.25 5.27 -4.60
N PHE A 4 0.57 6.17 -3.68
CA PHE A 4 1.58 5.94 -2.65
C PHE A 4 1.12 4.82 -1.72
N CYS A 5 1.85 3.69 -1.72
CA CYS A 5 1.78 2.72 -0.62
C CYS A 5 2.44 3.38 0.60
N PHE A 6 1.66 3.62 1.66
CA PHE A 6 2.13 4.16 2.92
C PHE A 6 3.07 3.15 3.62
N LEU A 7 4.37 3.44 3.59
CA LEU A 7 5.36 2.86 4.48
C LEU A 7 5.50 3.79 5.69
N LEU A 8 5.23 3.28 6.90
CA LEU A 8 5.44 3.99 8.16
C LEU A 8 6.91 4.42 8.31
N PHE A 9 7.18 5.72 8.21
CA PHE A 9 8.44 6.32 8.63
C PHE A 9 8.16 7.48 9.59
N PHE A 10 8.61 7.36 10.84
CA PHE A 10 8.51 8.40 11.86
C PHE A 10 9.73 9.34 11.78
N ALA A 11 9.49 10.66 11.76
CA ALA A 11 10.49 11.68 12.06
C ALA A 11 10.06 12.43 13.33
N ILE A 12 10.91 12.44 14.35
CA ILE A 12 10.69 13.17 15.60
C ILE A 12 10.96 14.66 15.35
N VAL A 13 9.94 15.50 15.40
CA VAL A 13 10.08 16.96 15.47
C VAL A 13 9.57 17.43 16.83
N SER A 14 10.47 18.02 17.61
CA SER A 14 10.20 18.59 18.92
C SER A 14 9.59 20.00 18.77
N ALA A 15 8.31 20.12 19.10
CA ALA A 15 7.67 21.34 19.55
C ALA A 15 6.74 20.95 20.71
N ALA A 16 6.63 21.80 21.74
CA ALA A 16 5.87 21.49 22.96
C ALA A 16 4.41 21.12 22.62
N THR A 17 4.10 19.82 22.67
CA THR A 17 2.79 19.26 22.36
C THR A 17 1.87 19.35 23.58
N PRO A 18 0.58 19.67 23.40
CA PRO A 18 -0.40 19.49 24.46
C PRO A 18 -0.44 18.01 24.92
N PRO A 19 -0.91 17.72 26.14
CA PRO A 19 -0.99 16.36 26.66
C PRO A 19 -1.72 15.45 25.65
N THR A 20 -1.02 14.44 25.17
CA THR A 20 -1.47 13.55 24.08
C THR A 20 -1.92 12.22 24.67
N ALA A 21 -3.13 11.76 24.32
CA ALA A 21 -3.61 10.42 24.68
C ALA A 21 -3.01 9.36 23.75
N HIS A 22 -3.03 9.62 22.44
CA HIS A 22 -2.50 8.73 21.42
C HIS A 22 -1.72 9.51 20.36
N ASN A 23 -0.51 9.07 20.01
CA ASN A 23 0.34 9.75 19.03
C ASN A 23 0.72 8.80 17.89
N PHE A 24 0.00 8.93 16.77
CA PHE A 24 0.23 8.18 15.54
C PHE A 24 0.74 9.09 14.41
N ALA A 25 1.50 10.15 14.75
CA ALA A 25 2.12 11.00 13.73
C ALA A 25 2.99 10.17 12.77
N PRO A 26 3.00 10.43 11.46
CA PRO A 26 2.45 11.60 10.80
C PRO A 26 0.96 11.48 10.43
N PHE A 27 0.22 10.47 10.87
CA PHE A 27 -1.17 10.23 10.42
C PHE A 27 -2.20 11.03 11.20
N PHE A 28 -2.22 10.87 12.52
CA PHE A 28 -3.13 11.58 13.40
C PHE A 28 -2.62 11.61 14.84
N ILE A 29 -3.18 12.52 15.64
CA ILE A 29 -2.91 12.66 17.08
C ILE A 29 -4.25 12.78 17.79
N ILE A 30 -4.43 12.10 18.92
CA ILE A 30 -5.62 12.25 19.78
C ILE A 30 -5.18 12.91 21.10
N SER A 31 -5.77 14.06 21.42
CA SER A 31 -5.52 14.75 22.70
C SER A 31 -6.23 14.05 23.86
N GLN A 32 -5.82 14.37 25.09
CA GLN A 32 -6.40 13.78 26.31
C GLN A 32 -7.92 13.99 26.48
N ASP A 33 -8.48 15.03 25.86
CA ASP A 33 -9.92 15.31 25.83
C ASP A 33 -10.68 14.54 24.74
N GLY A 34 -10.00 13.67 23.98
CA GLY A 34 -10.57 12.84 22.93
C GLY A 34 -10.66 13.50 21.56
N HIS A 35 -10.22 14.76 21.40
CA HIS A 35 -10.21 15.42 20.10
C HIS A 35 -9.14 14.81 19.18
N VAL A 36 -9.55 14.38 17.98
CA VAL A 36 -8.65 13.85 16.96
C VAL A 36 -8.17 14.97 16.01
N ASN A 37 -6.87 15.06 15.83
CA ASN A 37 -6.22 15.91 14.83
C ASN A 37 -5.65 15.02 13.72
N ARG A 38 -6.32 14.96 12.57
CA ARG A 38 -5.88 14.22 11.39
C ARG A 38 -4.85 15.04 10.63
N LEU A 39 -3.64 14.49 10.48
CA LEU A 39 -2.50 15.17 9.85
C LEU A 39 -2.33 14.78 8.37
N VAL A 40 -2.97 13.69 7.95
CA VAL A 40 -2.96 13.17 6.58
C VAL A 40 -4.40 13.01 6.07
N GLY A 41 -4.59 13.33 4.79
CA GLY A 41 -5.85 13.05 4.09
C GLY A 41 -6.96 14.07 4.29
N GLU A 42 -6.67 15.22 4.90
CA GLU A 42 -7.65 16.30 5.12
C GLU A 42 -7.73 17.31 3.94
N GLU A 43 -6.79 17.25 2.99
CA GLU A 43 -6.85 18.06 1.77
C GLU A 43 -7.98 17.57 0.86
N ILE A 44 -9.01 18.40 0.66
CA ILE A 44 -10.15 18.10 -0.21
C ILE A 44 -9.86 18.59 -1.63
N ILE A 45 -9.78 17.65 -2.58
CA ILE A 45 -9.70 17.98 -3.99
C ILE A 45 -11.11 18.20 -4.53
N PRO A 46 -11.43 19.33 -5.19
CA PRO A 46 -12.74 19.53 -5.79
C PRO A 46 -13.00 18.53 -6.93
N ALA A 47 -14.25 18.07 -7.03
CA ALA A 47 -14.67 17.25 -8.15
C ALA A 47 -14.58 18.06 -9.46
N SER A 48 -13.94 17.49 -10.47
CA SER A 48 -13.67 18.15 -11.75
C SER A 48 -13.34 17.14 -12.85
N LEU A 49 -13.25 17.66 -14.08
CA LEU A 49 -12.66 16.96 -15.21
C LEU A 49 -11.12 17.01 -15.11
N ASP A 50 -10.49 15.85 -14.95
CA ASP A 50 -9.04 15.72 -15.00
C ASP A 50 -8.56 15.73 -16.47
N PRO A 51 -7.76 16.71 -16.90
CA PRO A 51 -7.30 16.84 -18.28
C PRO A 51 -6.30 15.75 -18.69
N THR A 52 -5.63 15.09 -17.74
CA THR A 52 -4.62 14.06 -18.00
C THR A 52 -5.27 12.69 -18.18
N THR A 53 -6.19 12.34 -17.27
CA THR A 53 -6.84 11.03 -17.27
C THR A 53 -8.15 11.02 -18.06
N HIS A 54 -8.69 12.20 -18.42
CA HIS A 54 -9.99 12.40 -19.06
C HIS A 54 -11.14 11.76 -18.26
N VAL A 55 -11.05 11.85 -16.93
CA VAL A 55 -12.07 11.38 -15.99
C VAL A 55 -12.81 12.59 -15.45
N ASP A 56 -14.13 12.55 -15.55
CA ASP A 56 -15.02 13.50 -14.91
C ASP A 56 -15.36 13.00 -13.52
N SER A 57 -15.52 13.91 -12.56
CA SER A 57 -15.93 13.54 -11.21
C SER A 57 -16.96 14.50 -10.65
N LYS A 58 -17.82 13.98 -9.77
CA LYS A 58 -18.81 14.78 -9.03
C LYS A 58 -19.11 14.22 -7.66
N ASP A 59 -19.44 15.12 -6.74
CA ASP A 59 -19.84 14.79 -5.38
C ASP A 59 -21.36 14.67 -5.30
N ILE A 60 -21.84 13.64 -4.61
CA ILE A 60 -23.26 13.38 -4.39
C ILE A 60 -23.53 13.13 -2.91
N ILE A 61 -24.79 13.33 -2.51
CA ILE A 61 -25.30 12.92 -1.20
C ILE A 61 -26.15 11.66 -1.40
N TYR A 62 -25.74 10.53 -0.85
CA TYR A 62 -26.49 9.27 -0.95
C TYR A 62 -27.43 9.04 0.24
N SER A 63 -27.24 9.76 1.36
CA SER A 63 -28.17 9.80 2.48
C SER A 63 -28.24 11.21 3.05
N SER A 64 -29.41 11.86 2.90
CA SER A 64 -29.64 13.21 3.43
C SER A 64 -29.83 13.23 4.95
N GLU A 65 -30.40 12.16 5.52
CA GLU A 65 -30.62 12.02 6.97
C GLU A 65 -29.32 12.08 7.77
N HIS A 66 -28.26 11.46 7.25
CA HIS A 66 -26.95 11.38 7.90
C HIS A 66 -25.88 12.24 7.20
N ASN A 67 -26.28 13.05 6.20
CA ASN A 67 -25.38 13.84 5.36
C ASN A 67 -24.20 13.03 4.78
N LEU A 68 -24.48 11.81 4.32
CA LEU A 68 -23.46 10.92 3.80
C LEU A 68 -23.25 11.12 2.29
N SER A 69 -21.99 11.21 1.89
CA SER A 69 -21.59 11.61 0.55
C SER A 69 -20.68 10.60 -0.14
N ALA A 70 -20.64 10.65 -1.46
CA ALA A 70 -19.68 9.89 -2.25
C ALA A 70 -19.21 10.72 -3.43
N ARG A 71 -18.05 10.36 -3.99
CA ARG A 71 -17.60 10.88 -5.28
C ARG A 71 -17.78 9.86 -6.37
N ILE A 72 -18.42 10.26 -7.45
CA ILE A 72 -18.58 9.44 -8.65
C ILE A 72 -17.54 9.87 -9.68
N TYR A 73 -16.92 8.90 -10.33
CA TYR A 73 -15.94 9.09 -11.38
C TYR A 73 -16.42 8.42 -12.67
N PHE A 74 -16.32 9.16 -13.78
CA PHE A 74 -16.82 8.74 -15.09
C PHE A 74 -15.74 8.93 -16.17
N PRO A 75 -15.42 7.91 -16.99
CA PRO A 75 -14.41 8.03 -18.03
C PRO A 75 -15.00 8.69 -19.28
N ASN A 76 -14.65 9.95 -19.56
CA ASN A 76 -15.22 10.73 -20.67
C ASN A 76 -14.81 10.24 -22.06
N ASN A 77 -13.71 9.50 -22.18
CA ASN A 77 -13.21 8.96 -23.45
C ASN A 77 -13.79 7.57 -23.80
N THR A 78 -15.07 7.34 -23.50
CA THR A 78 -15.70 6.02 -23.66
C THR A 78 -16.93 6.10 -24.56
N ASN A 79 -17.19 5.03 -25.31
CA ASN A 79 -18.37 4.96 -26.17
C ASN A 79 -19.64 5.00 -25.30
N ARG A 80 -20.41 6.09 -25.41
CA ARG A 80 -21.63 6.31 -24.63
C ARG A 80 -22.79 5.36 -24.96
N ASN A 81 -22.61 4.48 -25.96
CA ASN A 81 -23.60 3.47 -26.33
C ASN A 81 -23.45 2.14 -25.55
N GLN A 82 -22.48 2.03 -24.63
CA GLN A 82 -22.23 0.81 -23.85
C GLN A 82 -22.38 1.05 -22.35
N LYS A 83 -22.93 0.07 -21.65
CA LYS A 83 -22.90 0.00 -20.19
C LYS A 83 -21.49 -0.37 -19.72
N LEU A 84 -21.01 0.27 -18.66
CA LEU A 84 -19.67 0.10 -18.10
C LEU A 84 -19.74 -0.65 -16.76
N PRO A 85 -18.76 -1.51 -16.43
CA PRO A 85 -18.66 -2.09 -15.10
C PRO A 85 -18.60 -1.00 -14.03
N LEU A 86 -19.12 -1.31 -12.85
CA LEU A 86 -19.21 -0.39 -11.72
C LEU A 86 -18.31 -0.87 -10.58
N VAL A 87 -17.44 0.00 -10.08
CA VAL A 87 -16.71 -0.22 -8.82
C VAL A 87 -17.34 0.64 -7.73
N VAL A 88 -17.68 0.02 -6.60
CA VAL A 88 -17.95 0.74 -5.35
C VAL A 88 -16.69 0.61 -4.50
N TYR A 89 -16.05 1.74 -4.26
CA TYR A 89 -14.75 1.82 -3.61
C TYR A 89 -14.87 2.38 -2.19
N PHE A 90 -14.18 1.73 -1.25
CA PHE A 90 -14.07 2.17 0.13
C PHE A 90 -12.61 2.49 0.41
N HIS A 91 -12.33 3.71 0.89
CA HIS A 91 -10.96 4.14 1.15
C HIS A 91 -10.39 3.47 2.42
N GLY A 92 -9.07 3.29 2.48
CA GLY A 92 -8.32 2.92 3.68
C GLY A 92 -8.12 4.07 4.67
N GLY A 93 -7.13 3.93 5.56
CA GLY A 93 -6.86 4.91 6.62
C GLY A 93 -7.24 4.44 8.03
N ALA A 94 -7.17 3.12 8.27
CA ALA A 94 -7.42 2.48 9.56
C ALA A 94 -8.77 2.83 10.21
N PHE A 95 -9.79 3.16 9.40
CA PHE A 95 -11.10 3.72 9.82
C PHE A 95 -11.04 5.11 10.46
N ILE A 96 -9.87 5.72 10.56
CA ILE A 96 -9.63 6.93 11.35
C ILE A 96 -9.33 8.13 10.46
N PHE A 97 -8.48 8.01 9.44
CA PHE A 97 -7.99 9.14 8.62
C PHE A 97 -8.20 8.90 7.12
N GLU A 98 -7.83 9.88 6.27
CA GLU A 98 -8.24 9.97 4.86
C GLU A 98 -9.76 10.12 4.66
N ASN A 99 -10.19 10.37 3.43
CA ASN A 99 -11.59 10.48 3.02
C ASN A 99 -11.72 10.26 1.49
N ALA A 100 -12.94 10.14 0.96
CA ALA A 100 -13.17 9.89 -0.47
C ALA A 100 -12.72 11.02 -1.40
N PHE A 101 -12.53 12.23 -0.86
CA PHE A 101 -12.18 13.44 -1.60
C PHE A 101 -10.70 13.82 -1.50
N SER A 102 -9.91 13.04 -0.77
CA SER A 102 -8.51 13.33 -0.53
C SER A 102 -7.68 13.26 -1.82
N LEU A 103 -6.53 13.95 -1.85
CA LEU A 103 -5.61 13.88 -2.99
C LEU A 103 -5.20 12.43 -3.34
N THR A 104 -4.94 11.61 -2.31
CA THR A 104 -4.55 10.21 -2.43
C THR A 104 -5.60 9.40 -3.19
N TYR A 105 -6.83 9.41 -2.70
CA TYR A 105 -7.92 8.61 -3.28
C TYR A 105 -8.43 9.21 -4.58
N HIS A 106 -8.45 10.54 -4.71
CA HIS A 106 -8.83 11.19 -5.95
C HIS A 106 -7.90 10.82 -7.11
N THR A 107 -6.58 10.88 -6.88
CA THR A 107 -5.58 10.50 -7.88
C THR A 107 -5.68 9.01 -8.25
N TYR A 108 -5.88 8.15 -7.25
CA TYR A 108 -6.04 6.71 -7.48
C TYR A 108 -7.29 6.40 -8.30
N MET A 109 -8.44 7.00 -7.96
CA MET A 109 -9.71 6.81 -8.67
C MET A 109 -9.64 7.29 -10.12
N ASN A 110 -9.06 8.48 -10.38
CA ASN A 110 -8.84 8.96 -11.76
C ASN A 110 -8.02 7.97 -12.59
N THR A 111 -6.94 7.44 -12.01
CA THR A 111 -6.09 6.46 -12.70
C THR A 111 -6.86 5.15 -12.97
N LEU A 112 -7.52 4.61 -11.95
CA LEU A 112 -8.26 3.36 -12.04
C LEU A 112 -9.38 3.44 -13.09
N VAL A 113 -10.20 4.48 -13.03
CA VAL A 113 -11.33 4.72 -13.94
C VAL A 113 -10.87 4.90 -15.37
N SER A 114 -9.81 5.67 -15.58
CA SER A 114 -9.26 5.91 -16.92
C SER A 114 -8.68 4.65 -17.56
N GLN A 115 -7.94 3.85 -16.80
CA GLN A 115 -7.27 2.64 -17.31
C GLN A 115 -8.24 1.47 -17.49
N ALA A 116 -9.17 1.27 -16.55
CA ALA A 116 -10.09 0.13 -16.58
C ALA A 116 -11.38 0.41 -17.35
N LYS A 117 -11.67 1.67 -17.73
CA LYS A 117 -12.91 2.08 -18.42
C LYS A 117 -14.16 1.65 -17.66
N ILE A 118 -14.20 2.02 -16.39
CA ILE A 118 -15.28 1.71 -15.45
C ILE A 118 -15.92 2.98 -14.91
N ILE A 119 -17.09 2.88 -14.29
CA ILE A 119 -17.59 3.93 -13.39
C ILE A 119 -17.16 3.56 -11.98
N ALA A 120 -16.74 4.54 -11.18
CA ALA A 120 -16.43 4.32 -9.76
C ALA A 120 -17.29 5.20 -8.86
N VAL A 121 -17.75 4.66 -7.73
CA VAL A 121 -18.39 5.38 -6.62
C VAL A 121 -17.48 5.21 -5.41
N SER A 122 -16.73 6.25 -5.06
CA SER A 122 -15.85 6.30 -3.88
C SER A 122 -16.66 6.80 -2.68
N VAL A 123 -16.93 5.92 -1.73
CA VAL A 123 -17.82 6.17 -0.59
C VAL A 123 -17.07 6.94 0.50
N ASP A 124 -17.64 8.07 0.93
CA ASP A 124 -17.16 8.83 2.08
C ASP A 124 -17.92 8.38 3.33
N TYR A 125 -17.37 7.38 4.02
CA TYR A 125 -17.96 6.80 5.22
C TYR A 125 -17.51 7.57 6.47
N ARG A 126 -18.33 7.58 7.54
CA ARG A 126 -17.95 8.24 8.80
C ARG A 126 -16.79 7.53 9.48
N ARG A 127 -15.93 8.30 10.14
CA ARG A 127 -14.61 7.87 10.63
C ARG A 127 -14.58 7.88 12.16
N ALA A 128 -13.83 6.92 12.71
CA ALA A 128 -13.50 6.90 14.11
C ALA A 128 -12.44 7.98 14.45
N PRO A 129 -12.32 8.37 15.73
CA PRO A 129 -13.12 7.95 16.89
C PRO A 129 -14.49 8.62 17.02
N GLU A 130 -14.82 9.64 16.23
CA GLU A 130 -16.09 10.36 16.34
C GLU A 130 -17.30 9.48 16.03
N ASP A 131 -17.18 8.64 15.00
CA ASP A 131 -18.15 7.61 14.62
C ASP A 131 -17.45 6.24 14.60
N PRO A 132 -17.40 5.52 15.73
CA PRO A 132 -16.74 4.23 15.81
C PRO A 132 -17.33 3.16 14.88
N VAL A 133 -16.51 2.17 14.53
CA VAL A 133 -16.96 0.93 13.87
C VAL A 133 -18.08 0.30 14.73
N PRO A 134 -19.24 -0.09 14.14
CA PRO A 134 -19.48 -0.35 12.72
C PRO A 134 -20.12 0.80 11.91
N ALA A 135 -20.04 2.07 12.32
CA ALA A 135 -20.65 3.17 11.57
C ALA A 135 -20.21 3.21 10.09
N ALA A 136 -18.91 3.04 9.82
CA ALA A 136 -18.36 2.96 8.47
C ALA A 136 -18.99 1.83 7.62
N HIS A 137 -19.31 0.67 8.24
CA HIS A 137 -19.96 -0.45 7.57
C HIS A 137 -21.44 -0.17 7.28
N GLU A 138 -22.16 0.46 8.20
CA GLU A 138 -23.57 0.85 7.99
C GLU A 138 -23.73 1.93 6.91
N ASP A 139 -22.81 2.91 6.88
CA ASP A 139 -22.76 3.94 5.85
C ASP A 139 -22.49 3.33 4.48
N SER A 140 -21.54 2.40 4.43
CA SER A 140 -21.20 1.66 3.21
C SER A 140 -22.33 0.78 2.69
N TRP A 141 -23.12 0.17 3.57
CA TRP A 141 -24.31 -0.57 3.17
C TRP A 141 -25.41 0.36 2.66
N THR A 142 -25.56 1.52 3.28
CA THR A 142 -26.48 2.57 2.81
C THR A 142 -26.08 3.06 1.42
N ALA A 143 -24.78 3.24 1.16
CA ALA A 143 -24.27 3.57 -0.16
C ALA A 143 -24.57 2.47 -1.20
N LEU A 144 -24.44 1.19 -0.83
CA LEU A 144 -24.79 0.08 -1.74
C LEU A 144 -26.28 0.01 -2.06
N LYS A 145 -27.16 0.25 -1.07
CA LYS A 145 -28.60 0.40 -1.31
C LYS A 145 -28.90 1.55 -2.27
N TRP A 146 -28.24 2.69 -2.07
CA TRP A 146 -28.37 3.84 -2.95
C TRP A 146 -27.91 3.51 -4.37
N VAL A 147 -26.76 2.86 -4.55
CA VAL A 147 -26.30 2.36 -5.85
C VAL A 147 -27.34 1.43 -6.48
N ALA A 148 -27.84 0.44 -5.73
CA ALA A 148 -28.83 -0.52 -6.22
C ALA A 148 -30.14 0.13 -6.71
N SER A 149 -30.55 1.24 -6.09
CA SER A 149 -31.77 1.97 -6.52
C SER A 149 -31.72 2.46 -7.98
N HIS A 150 -30.52 2.58 -8.57
CA HIS A 150 -30.31 3.00 -9.95
C HIS A 150 -30.50 1.87 -10.97
N ALA A 151 -30.47 0.60 -10.54
CA ALA A 151 -30.48 -0.56 -11.44
C ALA A 151 -31.71 -0.61 -12.35
N ASN A 152 -32.85 -0.18 -11.85
CA ASN A 152 -34.12 -0.14 -12.60
C ASN A 152 -34.42 1.25 -13.21
N GLY A 153 -33.41 2.13 -13.32
CA GLY A 153 -33.57 3.47 -13.87
C GLY A 153 -34.25 4.49 -12.94
N ARG A 154 -34.51 4.12 -11.69
CA ARG A 154 -35.28 4.94 -10.72
C ARG A 154 -34.42 5.80 -9.79
N GLY A 155 -33.13 5.48 -9.67
CA GLY A 155 -32.23 6.24 -8.80
C GLY A 155 -31.95 7.66 -9.33
N PRO A 156 -31.60 8.60 -8.44
CA PRO A 156 -31.46 10.02 -8.76
C PRO A 156 -30.27 10.36 -9.67
N GLU A 157 -29.28 9.47 -9.80
CA GLU A 157 -28.01 9.75 -10.48
C GLU A 157 -27.98 9.27 -11.94
N ASP A 158 -27.91 10.24 -12.86
CA ASP A 158 -27.89 10.06 -14.31
C ASP A 158 -26.75 9.18 -14.83
N TRP A 159 -25.53 9.33 -14.30
CA TRP A 159 -24.38 8.54 -14.75
C TRP A 159 -24.57 7.06 -14.43
N LEU A 160 -25.06 6.75 -13.22
CA LEU A 160 -25.30 5.37 -12.81
C LEU A 160 -26.47 4.76 -13.59
N LYS A 161 -27.64 5.44 -13.62
CA LYS A 161 -28.83 4.90 -14.30
C LYS A 161 -28.61 4.70 -15.81
N THR A 162 -27.86 5.61 -16.44
CA THR A 162 -27.66 5.61 -17.90
C THR A 162 -26.52 4.69 -18.30
N TYR A 163 -25.39 4.69 -17.57
CA TYR A 163 -24.15 4.08 -18.06
C TYR A 163 -23.64 2.91 -17.22
N ALA A 164 -24.10 2.67 -15.98
CA ALA A 164 -23.59 1.55 -15.19
C ALA A 164 -24.23 0.21 -15.61
N ASP A 165 -23.38 -0.83 -15.67
CA ASP A 165 -23.74 -2.24 -15.79
C ASP A 165 -23.87 -2.85 -14.39
N PHE A 166 -25.10 -2.87 -13.86
CA PHE A 166 -25.38 -3.42 -12.53
C PHE A 166 -25.23 -4.95 -12.45
N GLN A 167 -24.98 -5.64 -13.57
CA GLN A 167 -24.62 -7.05 -13.57
C GLN A 167 -23.12 -7.29 -13.35
N LYS A 168 -22.31 -6.22 -13.41
CA LYS A 168 -20.84 -6.23 -13.24
C LYS A 168 -20.40 -5.23 -12.18
N VAL A 169 -20.94 -5.38 -10.98
CA VAL A 169 -20.53 -4.56 -9.83
C VAL A 169 -19.36 -5.24 -9.11
N ILE A 170 -18.31 -4.47 -8.84
CA ILE A 170 -17.15 -4.89 -8.05
C ILE A 170 -17.11 -4.06 -6.77
N LEU A 171 -17.00 -4.72 -5.63
CA LEU A 171 -16.65 -4.03 -4.38
C LEU A 171 -15.13 -3.99 -4.26
N SER A 172 -14.57 -2.85 -3.89
CA SER A 172 -13.13 -2.75 -3.71
C SER A 172 -12.76 -1.77 -2.61
N GLY A 173 -11.59 -1.94 -2.06
CA GLY A 173 -11.05 -1.04 -1.06
C GLY A 173 -9.69 -1.51 -0.60
N ASP A 174 -8.95 -0.59 -0.01
CA ASP A 174 -7.62 -0.84 0.51
C ASP A 174 -7.58 -0.76 2.04
N SER A 175 -6.73 -1.54 2.71
CA SER A 175 -6.60 -1.49 4.18
C SER A 175 -7.97 -1.63 4.86
N ALA A 176 -8.39 -0.65 5.67
CA ALA A 176 -9.72 -0.57 6.29
C ALA A 176 -10.87 -0.61 5.26
N GLY A 177 -10.70 0.01 4.10
CA GLY A 177 -11.66 -0.09 2.99
C GLY A 177 -11.76 -1.50 2.42
N GLY A 178 -10.66 -2.25 2.41
CA GLY A 178 -10.66 -3.68 2.07
C GLY A 178 -11.44 -4.51 3.10
N ASN A 179 -11.33 -4.16 4.38
CA ASN A 179 -12.16 -4.75 5.44
C ASN A 179 -13.65 -4.46 5.20
N ILE A 180 -14.02 -3.21 4.93
CA ILE A 180 -15.40 -2.81 4.60
C ILE A 180 -15.91 -3.58 3.38
N ALA A 181 -15.14 -3.64 2.29
CA ALA A 181 -15.51 -4.35 1.07
C ALA A 181 -15.84 -5.83 1.32
N HIS A 182 -15.06 -6.50 2.17
CA HIS A 182 -15.35 -7.88 2.61
C HIS A 182 -16.69 -7.97 3.33
N HIS A 183 -16.92 -7.15 4.35
CA HIS A 183 -18.15 -7.18 5.16
C HIS A 183 -19.39 -6.80 4.35
N MET A 184 -19.27 -5.88 3.40
CA MET A 184 -20.33 -5.58 2.45
C MET A 184 -20.64 -6.78 1.54
N GLY A 185 -19.62 -7.54 1.14
CA GLY A 185 -19.78 -8.81 0.43
C GLY A 185 -20.50 -9.88 1.26
N ILE A 186 -20.14 -10.05 2.53
CA ILE A 186 -20.83 -10.96 3.46
C ILE A 186 -22.29 -10.54 3.61
N ARG A 187 -22.53 -9.26 3.86
CA ARG A 187 -23.89 -8.70 4.01
C ARG A 187 -24.71 -8.87 2.73
N GLN A 188 -24.13 -8.69 1.55
CA GLN A 188 -24.79 -8.98 0.28
C GLN A 188 -25.20 -10.44 0.14
N GLY A 189 -24.38 -11.40 0.60
CA GLY A 189 -24.73 -12.81 0.55
C GLY A 189 -25.87 -13.20 1.50
N GLN A 190 -26.03 -12.46 2.60
CA GLN A 190 -27.08 -12.65 3.60
C GLN A 190 -28.38 -11.93 3.24
N GLU A 191 -28.32 -10.63 2.95
CA GLU A 191 -29.50 -9.77 2.72
C GLU A 191 -29.94 -9.70 1.26
N LYS A 192 -29.00 -9.85 0.30
CA LYS A 192 -29.22 -9.77 -1.16
C LYS A 192 -29.96 -8.52 -1.64
N LEU A 193 -29.22 -7.48 -2.02
CA LEU A 193 -29.80 -6.33 -2.72
C LEU A 193 -30.30 -6.73 -4.12
N GLU A 194 -31.55 -6.41 -4.42
CA GLU A 194 -32.17 -6.64 -5.72
C GLU A 194 -31.58 -5.73 -6.81
N GLY A 195 -31.57 -6.22 -8.05
CA GLY A 195 -31.16 -5.45 -9.23
C GLY A 195 -29.65 -5.31 -9.43
N ILE A 196 -28.82 -5.66 -8.43
CA ILE A 196 -27.36 -5.64 -8.53
C ILE A 196 -26.77 -7.04 -8.40
N ASN A 197 -25.73 -7.31 -9.19
CA ASN A 197 -24.90 -8.50 -9.06
C ASN A 197 -23.48 -8.07 -8.68
N ILE A 198 -23.06 -8.45 -7.47
CA ILE A 198 -21.67 -8.29 -7.04
C ILE A 198 -20.85 -9.40 -7.70
N ASP A 199 -20.37 -9.13 -8.91
CA ASP A 199 -19.62 -10.06 -9.74
C ASP A 199 -18.24 -10.40 -9.14
N GLY A 200 -17.69 -9.49 -8.34
CA GLY A 200 -16.45 -9.75 -7.62
C GLY A 200 -16.10 -8.75 -6.53
N ILE A 201 -15.10 -9.11 -5.74
CA ILE A 201 -14.53 -8.28 -4.69
C ILE A 201 -13.02 -8.21 -4.89
N CYS A 202 -12.47 -7.00 -4.86
CA CYS A 202 -11.04 -6.74 -5.01
C CYS A 202 -10.50 -6.06 -3.76
N LEU A 203 -9.75 -6.80 -2.94
CA LEU A 203 -9.20 -6.33 -1.68
C LEU A 203 -7.73 -5.96 -1.85
N LEU A 204 -7.35 -4.74 -1.51
CA LEU A 204 -5.97 -4.28 -1.55
C LEU A 204 -5.42 -4.25 -0.13
N PHE A 205 -4.46 -5.14 0.19
CA PHE A 205 -3.81 -5.21 1.51
C PHE A 205 -4.81 -5.04 2.67
N PRO A 206 -5.85 -5.90 2.75
CA PRO A 206 -6.99 -5.68 3.63
C PRO A 206 -6.58 -5.69 5.10
N TYR A 207 -7.19 -4.79 5.89
CA TYR A 207 -6.92 -4.67 7.32
C TYR A 207 -7.61 -5.78 8.10
N PHE A 208 -6.99 -6.95 8.08
CA PHE A 208 -7.38 -8.13 8.85
C PHE A 208 -6.32 -8.47 9.88
N TRP A 209 -6.76 -8.94 11.04
CA TRP A 209 -5.89 -9.36 12.12
C TRP A 209 -6.51 -10.51 12.94
N GLY A 210 -5.76 -11.01 13.91
CA GLY A 210 -6.20 -12.00 14.90
C GLY A 210 -5.18 -12.06 16.03
N SER A 211 -5.59 -12.40 17.25
CA SER A 211 -4.68 -12.40 18.40
C SER A 211 -3.62 -13.51 18.29
N ALA A 212 -4.01 -14.68 17.79
CA ALA A 212 -3.14 -15.82 17.63
C ALA A 212 -2.25 -15.68 16.37
N PRO A 213 -0.97 -16.10 16.44
CA PRO A 213 -0.13 -16.27 15.25
C PRO A 213 -0.74 -17.27 14.27
N ILE A 214 -0.64 -17.00 12.97
CA ILE A 214 -1.07 -17.95 11.93
C ILE A 214 0.11 -18.81 11.43
N PRO A 215 -0.13 -20.01 10.86
CA PRO A 215 0.93 -20.82 10.30
C PRO A 215 1.71 -20.07 9.21
N GLY A 216 3.03 -19.97 9.38
CA GLY A 216 3.91 -19.27 8.44
C GLY A 216 3.87 -17.74 8.53
N GLU A 217 3.23 -17.17 9.56
CA GLU A 217 3.39 -15.75 9.87
C GLU A 217 4.84 -15.47 10.29
N PRO A 218 5.51 -14.46 9.71
CA PRO A 218 6.81 -14.04 10.23
C PRO A 218 6.65 -13.57 11.68
N TYR A 219 7.76 -13.61 12.44
CA TYR A 219 7.77 -13.02 13.77
C TYR A 219 7.39 -11.54 13.69
N VAL A 220 6.28 -11.19 14.33
CA VAL A 220 5.83 -9.81 14.49
C VAL A 220 6.29 -9.34 15.87
N PRO A 221 7.17 -8.33 15.95
CA PRO A 221 7.52 -7.72 17.22
C PRO A 221 6.29 -7.26 18.00
N GLU A 222 6.27 -7.48 19.32
CA GLU A 222 5.16 -7.13 20.22
C GLU A 222 4.72 -5.65 20.12
N TYR A 223 5.67 -4.77 19.78
CA TYR A 223 5.37 -3.37 19.47
C TYR A 223 4.31 -3.22 18.36
N TRP A 224 4.43 -3.98 17.27
CA TRP A 224 3.49 -3.91 16.15
C TRP A 224 2.13 -4.51 16.50
N THR A 225 2.09 -5.61 17.26
CA THR A 225 0.81 -6.16 17.74
C THR A 225 0.09 -5.18 18.66
N THR A 226 0.83 -4.45 19.49
CA THR A 226 0.28 -3.40 20.37
C THR A 226 -0.29 -2.25 19.57
N ILE A 227 0.42 -1.78 18.54
CA ILE A 227 -0.05 -0.72 17.63
C ILE A 227 -1.34 -1.13 16.92
N ILE A 228 -1.44 -2.38 16.43
CA ILE A 228 -2.67 -2.86 15.79
C ILE A 228 -3.84 -2.95 16.78
N ASP A 229 -3.62 -3.46 18.00
CA ASP A 229 -4.67 -3.49 19.04
C ASP A 229 -5.12 -2.09 19.44
N GLU A 230 -4.18 -1.15 19.61
CA GLU A 230 -4.48 0.24 19.95
C GLU A 230 -5.28 0.94 18.84
N LEU A 231 -4.85 0.84 17.58
CA LEU A 231 -5.60 1.37 16.44
C LEU A 231 -7.00 0.76 16.34
N TRP A 232 -7.11 -0.55 16.55
CA TRP A 232 -8.40 -1.23 16.52
C TRP A 232 -9.32 -0.79 17.66
N ARG A 233 -8.79 -0.56 18.88
CA ARG A 233 -9.57 -0.04 20.01
C ARG A 233 -9.97 1.42 19.85
N ILE A 234 -9.16 2.23 19.18
CA ILE A 234 -9.56 3.60 18.78
C ILE A 234 -10.70 3.52 17.76
N ALA A 235 -10.58 2.66 16.76
CA ALA A 235 -11.59 2.47 15.73
C ALA A 235 -12.89 1.86 16.26
N ARG A 236 -12.77 0.95 17.24
CA ARG A 236 -13.86 0.17 17.83
C ARG A 236 -13.69 0.02 19.35
N PRO A 237 -14.14 1.00 20.15
CA PRO A 237 -13.95 1.00 21.60
C PRO A 237 -14.63 -0.17 22.33
N ASP A 238 -15.72 -0.69 21.79
CA ASP A 238 -16.52 -1.78 22.37
C ASP A 238 -16.06 -3.19 21.94
N THR A 239 -14.93 -3.29 21.26
CA THR A 239 -14.43 -4.54 20.69
C THR A 239 -14.06 -5.59 21.74
N SER A 240 -14.26 -6.87 21.40
CA SER A 240 -13.69 -8.01 22.14
C SER A 240 -12.17 -8.16 21.97
N GLY A 241 -11.52 -7.23 21.26
CA GLY A 241 -10.10 -7.24 20.94
C GLY A 241 -9.86 -7.73 19.51
N LEU A 242 -8.65 -8.21 19.26
CA LEU A 242 -8.19 -8.58 17.92
C LEU A 242 -8.87 -9.81 17.30
N ASP A 243 -9.67 -10.56 18.06
CA ASP A 243 -10.48 -11.67 17.55
C ASP A 243 -11.95 -11.31 17.30
N ASP A 244 -12.28 -10.01 17.40
CA ASP A 244 -13.57 -9.50 16.94
C ASP A 244 -13.77 -9.85 15.45
N PRO A 245 -14.92 -10.47 15.07
CA PRO A 245 -15.16 -10.90 13.69
C PRO A 245 -15.03 -9.80 12.63
N ILE A 246 -15.15 -8.51 13.01
CA ILE A 246 -14.94 -7.43 12.05
C ILE A 246 -13.48 -7.34 11.61
N ILE A 247 -12.51 -7.36 12.53
CA ILE A 247 -11.08 -7.33 12.18
C ILE A 247 -10.54 -8.73 11.87
N ASN A 248 -11.11 -9.77 12.47
CA ASN A 248 -10.75 -11.17 12.27
C ASN A 248 -11.85 -11.93 11.49
N PRO A 249 -11.94 -11.75 10.17
CA PRO A 249 -13.02 -12.36 9.37
C PRO A 249 -12.98 -13.89 9.35
N VAL A 250 -11.83 -14.51 9.69
CA VAL A 250 -11.75 -15.97 9.77
C VAL A 250 -12.39 -16.54 11.04
N ALA A 251 -12.65 -15.69 12.04
CA ALA A 251 -13.44 -16.03 13.22
C ALA A 251 -14.95 -15.89 12.96
N ASP A 252 -15.38 -15.28 11.85
CA ASP A 252 -16.79 -15.13 11.52
C ASP A 252 -17.38 -16.46 11.01
N PRO A 253 -18.39 -17.04 11.69
CA PRO A 253 -19.07 -18.25 11.21
C PRO A 253 -19.77 -18.06 9.86
N LYS A 254 -19.97 -16.82 9.41
CA LYS A 254 -20.62 -16.48 8.13
C LYS A 254 -19.64 -16.37 6.96
N LEU A 255 -18.35 -16.66 7.16
CA LEU A 255 -17.32 -16.50 6.11
C LEU A 255 -17.68 -17.14 4.76
N SER A 256 -18.33 -18.31 4.77
CA SER A 256 -18.74 -19.03 3.56
C SER A 256 -19.87 -18.37 2.77
N SER A 257 -20.52 -17.37 3.36
CA SER A 257 -21.65 -16.66 2.77
C SER A 257 -21.26 -15.45 1.91
N LEU A 258 -19.98 -15.23 1.63
CA LEU A 258 -19.51 -14.12 0.81
C LEU A 258 -20.26 -14.05 -0.52
N GLY A 259 -21.06 -13.00 -0.70
CA GLY A 259 -22.04 -12.85 -1.78
C GLY A 259 -21.46 -12.39 -3.11
N CYS A 260 -20.33 -12.94 -3.54
CA CYS A 260 -19.73 -12.68 -4.84
C CYS A 260 -19.21 -13.97 -5.50
N ASN A 261 -18.94 -13.91 -6.81
CA ASN A 261 -18.45 -15.07 -7.56
C ASN A 261 -16.92 -15.12 -7.63
N ARG A 262 -16.25 -13.97 -7.50
CA ARG A 262 -14.81 -13.82 -7.70
C ARG A 262 -14.20 -12.95 -6.62
N LEU A 263 -13.08 -13.38 -6.06
CA LEU A 263 -12.31 -12.62 -5.08
C LEU A 263 -10.87 -12.48 -5.58
N LEU A 264 -10.37 -11.25 -5.57
CA LEU A 264 -8.97 -10.94 -5.79
C LEU A 264 -8.41 -10.23 -4.57
N VAL A 265 -7.32 -10.76 -3.99
CA VAL A 265 -6.65 -10.15 -2.85
C VAL A 265 -5.22 -9.77 -3.23
N PHE A 266 -4.90 -8.47 -3.18
CA PHE A 266 -3.53 -8.01 -3.28
C PHE A 266 -2.90 -8.00 -1.88
N VAL A 267 -1.68 -8.48 -1.79
CA VAL A 267 -0.84 -8.39 -0.59
C VAL A 267 0.51 -7.81 -0.97
N ALA A 268 1.10 -6.98 -0.12
CA ALA A 268 2.43 -6.42 -0.35
C ALA A 268 3.49 -7.18 0.45
N GLN A 269 4.65 -7.45 -0.12
CA GLN A 269 5.67 -8.31 0.50
C GLN A 269 6.21 -7.78 1.82
N LEU A 270 6.32 -6.46 1.95
CA LEU A 270 6.82 -5.79 3.16
C LEU A 270 5.67 -5.34 4.09
N ASP A 271 4.44 -5.68 3.75
CA ASP A 271 3.28 -5.35 4.57
C ASP A 271 3.09 -6.41 5.65
N LEU A 272 3.00 -5.94 6.90
CA LEU A 272 2.72 -6.77 8.07
C LEU A 272 1.43 -7.59 7.90
N LEU A 273 0.45 -7.06 7.17
CA LEU A 273 -0.85 -7.69 6.93
C LEU A 273 -0.81 -8.78 5.85
N ARG A 274 0.32 -8.97 5.15
CA ARG A 274 0.45 -9.96 4.07
C ARG A 274 0.05 -11.35 4.49
N GLY A 275 0.59 -11.82 5.61
CA GLY A 275 0.29 -13.16 6.13
C GLY A 275 -1.21 -13.33 6.35
N ARG A 276 -1.85 -12.33 6.95
CA ARG A 276 -3.28 -12.31 7.26
C ARG A 276 -4.15 -12.31 5.99
N GLY A 277 -3.78 -11.53 4.97
CA GLY A 277 -4.48 -11.53 3.68
C GLY A 277 -4.41 -12.88 2.94
N LEU A 278 -3.24 -13.53 2.94
CA LEU A 278 -3.07 -14.86 2.36
C LEU A 278 -3.86 -15.93 3.14
N TYR A 279 -3.79 -15.87 4.47
CA TYR A 279 -4.50 -16.79 5.34
C TYR A 279 -6.03 -16.68 5.20
N TYR A 280 -6.54 -15.45 5.09
CA TYR A 280 -7.95 -15.20 4.79
C TYR A 280 -8.40 -15.91 3.51
N VAL A 281 -7.64 -15.83 2.42
CA VAL A 281 -7.99 -16.52 1.15
C VAL A 281 -8.03 -18.03 1.34
N THR A 282 -7.07 -18.61 2.07
CA THR A 282 -7.05 -20.03 2.39
C THR A 282 -8.28 -20.43 3.21
N LYS A 283 -8.58 -19.69 4.28
CA LYS A 283 -9.73 -19.97 5.16
C LYS A 283 -11.07 -19.77 4.47
N LEU A 284 -11.20 -18.81 3.57
CA LEU A 284 -12.40 -18.65 2.76
C LEU A 284 -12.63 -19.89 1.86
N LYS A 285 -11.59 -20.42 1.22
CA LYS A 285 -11.70 -21.65 0.41
C LYS A 285 -12.07 -22.86 1.28
N GLU A 286 -11.49 -22.98 2.47
CA GLU A 286 -11.80 -24.05 3.42
C GLU A 286 -13.21 -23.94 4.00
N SER A 287 -13.78 -22.73 4.10
CA SER A 287 -15.13 -22.50 4.65
C SER A 287 -16.26 -23.11 3.80
N GLY A 288 -15.96 -23.53 2.56
CA GLY A 288 -16.94 -24.07 1.63
C GLY A 288 -17.56 -23.04 0.68
N TRP A 289 -17.09 -21.78 0.70
CA TRP A 289 -17.44 -20.77 -0.29
C TRP A 289 -17.13 -21.28 -1.72
N LYS A 290 -18.04 -21.02 -2.66
CA LYS A 290 -18.04 -21.65 -3.99
C LYS A 290 -17.44 -20.81 -5.11
N GLY A 291 -17.01 -19.58 -4.83
CA GLY A 291 -16.41 -18.69 -5.83
C GLY A 291 -14.94 -18.98 -6.13
N ASP A 292 -14.40 -18.25 -7.10
CA ASP A 292 -12.97 -18.27 -7.46
C ASP A 292 -12.21 -17.22 -6.66
N ALA A 293 -11.26 -17.64 -5.81
CA ALA A 293 -10.39 -16.74 -5.06
C ALA A 293 -8.94 -16.83 -5.52
N LYS A 294 -8.37 -15.66 -5.83
CA LYS A 294 -6.97 -15.46 -6.24
C LYS A 294 -6.32 -14.42 -5.33
N PHE A 295 -5.00 -14.53 -5.20
CA PHE A 295 -4.20 -13.48 -4.59
C PHE A 295 -3.06 -13.09 -5.51
N ILE A 296 -2.59 -11.86 -5.37
CA ILE A 296 -1.40 -11.32 -6.05
C ILE A 296 -0.47 -10.77 -4.97
N SER A 297 0.76 -11.29 -4.94
CA SER A 297 1.82 -10.78 -4.08
C SER A 297 2.59 -9.69 -4.84
N MET A 298 2.64 -8.48 -4.29
CA MET A 298 3.29 -7.34 -4.91
C MET A 298 4.60 -7.01 -4.21
N VAL A 299 5.67 -6.82 -4.98
CA VAL A 299 6.89 -6.17 -4.48
C VAL A 299 6.63 -4.68 -4.47
N VAL A 300 6.51 -4.07 -3.28
CA VAL A 300 6.45 -2.61 -3.15
C VAL A 300 7.89 -2.13 -3.02
N ALA A 301 8.42 -1.49 -4.06
CA ALA A 301 9.70 -0.82 -3.96
C ALA A 301 9.54 0.44 -3.12
N SER A 302 10.19 0.52 -1.96
CA SER A 302 10.32 1.79 -1.25
C SER A 302 11.20 2.70 -2.10
N SER A 303 10.67 3.84 -2.55
CA SER A 303 11.50 4.91 -3.09
C SER A 303 12.27 5.58 -1.95
N SER A 304 13.28 4.92 -1.40
CA SER A 304 14.27 5.55 -0.53
C SER A 304 15.38 6.12 -1.41
N GLN A 305 15.11 7.23 -2.09
CA GLN A 305 16.19 8.16 -2.41
C GLN A 305 16.33 9.08 -1.20
N PRO A 306 17.45 9.08 -0.45
CA PRO A 306 17.81 10.28 0.29
C PRO A 306 17.90 11.43 -0.73
N PRO A 307 17.51 12.67 -0.38
CA PRO A 307 17.69 13.79 -1.29
C PRO A 307 19.15 13.82 -1.72
N SER A 308 19.39 13.71 -3.03
CA SER A 308 20.72 13.86 -3.60
C SER A 308 21.26 15.21 -3.13
N PRO A 309 22.51 15.32 -2.64
CA PRO A 309 23.07 16.60 -2.31
C PRO A 309 22.98 17.47 -3.56
N MET A 310 22.28 18.60 -3.46
CA MET A 310 22.30 19.61 -4.50
C MET A 310 23.76 19.86 -4.85
N ALA A 311 24.10 19.63 -6.12
CA ALA A 311 25.33 20.12 -6.67
C ALA A 311 25.38 21.61 -6.37
N THR A 312 26.38 22.03 -5.59
CA THR A 312 26.70 23.43 -5.36
C THR A 312 27.11 24.05 -6.69
N THR A 313 26.15 24.60 -7.42
CA THR A 313 26.42 25.66 -8.40
C THR A 313 26.26 26.98 -7.67
N THR A 314 27.41 27.52 -7.28
CA THR A 314 27.57 28.89 -6.79
C THR A 314 27.02 29.88 -7.81
N THR A 315 25.84 30.45 -7.54
CA THR A 315 25.52 31.82 -8.01
C THR A 315 24.72 32.53 -6.92
N SER A 316 25.27 33.65 -6.48
CA SER A 316 24.77 34.51 -5.41
C SER A 316 23.46 35.20 -5.79
N THR A 317 22.44 35.11 -4.94
CA THR A 317 21.35 36.09 -4.86
C THR A 317 21.20 36.61 -3.42
N PRO A 318 20.96 37.92 -3.19
CA PRO A 318 21.02 38.51 -1.85
C PRO A 318 19.74 38.25 -1.02
N TRP A 319 19.92 38.20 0.29
CA TRP A 319 18.86 37.99 1.28
C TRP A 319 17.86 39.16 1.39
N PRO A 320 16.60 38.90 1.82
CA PRO A 320 15.55 39.92 1.89
C PRO A 320 15.79 41.05 2.93
N PRO A 321 15.19 42.25 2.75
CA PRO A 321 15.57 43.49 3.45
C PRO A 321 15.24 43.61 4.94
N LYS A 322 14.69 42.58 5.60
CA LYS A 322 14.26 42.67 7.02
C LYS A 322 15.29 42.16 8.05
N LEU A 323 16.45 41.68 7.62
CA LEU A 323 17.54 41.26 8.52
C LEU A 323 18.71 42.28 8.61
N ARG A 324 18.61 43.44 7.95
CA ARG A 324 19.63 44.50 8.03
C ARG A 324 19.52 45.44 9.24
N LEU A 325 18.45 45.36 10.04
CA LEU A 325 18.22 46.30 11.14
C LEU A 325 18.71 45.82 12.52
N LEU A 326 19.21 44.59 12.64
CA LEU A 326 19.69 44.03 13.92
C LEU A 326 21.22 44.03 14.07
N GLN A 327 21.97 44.44 13.04
CA GLN A 327 23.43 44.54 13.08
C GLN A 327 23.98 45.97 13.29
N SER A 328 23.13 46.99 13.27
CA SER A 328 23.56 48.40 13.32
C SER A 328 23.47 49.06 14.70
N GLN A 329 23.21 48.32 15.79
CA GLN A 329 23.06 48.89 17.14
C GLN A 329 24.01 48.33 18.21
N LEU A 330 25.07 47.61 17.86
CA LEU A 330 26.06 47.13 18.84
C LEU A 330 27.42 47.79 18.64
N SER A 331 27.93 48.38 19.72
CA SER A 331 29.19 49.13 19.75
C SER A 331 30.41 48.21 19.67
N SER A 332 31.56 48.78 19.26
CA SER A 332 32.85 48.12 19.08
C SER A 332 33.43 47.49 20.37
N GLU A 333 32.84 47.82 21.51
CA GLU A 333 33.30 47.46 22.86
C GLU A 333 32.48 46.30 23.43
N GLU A 334 31.22 46.15 23.03
CA GLU A 334 30.37 44.98 23.35
C GLU A 334 30.82 43.71 22.61
N ARG A 335 31.50 43.85 21.45
CA ARG A 335 32.09 42.73 20.70
C ARG A 335 33.36 42.14 21.33
N ARG A 336 33.96 42.82 22.32
CA ARG A 336 35.26 42.43 22.92
C ARG A 336 35.16 41.76 24.29
N ARG A 337 33.97 41.64 24.89
CA ARG A 337 33.75 41.05 26.24
C ARG A 337 33.13 39.65 26.24
N ILE A 338 33.23 38.89 25.14
CA ILE A 338 32.89 37.47 25.14
C ILE A 338 34.19 36.65 24.96
N PRO A 339 34.71 36.01 26.03
CA PRO A 339 35.86 35.13 25.98
C PRO A 339 35.63 33.96 25.01
N SER A 340 36.69 33.55 24.32
CA SER A 340 36.76 32.56 23.23
C SER A 340 36.39 31.11 23.60
N GLN A 341 35.63 30.89 24.68
CA GLN A 341 35.04 29.61 25.06
C GLN A 341 33.49 29.56 24.97
N MET A 342 32.85 30.57 24.37
CA MET A 342 31.38 30.56 24.20
C MET A 342 30.94 30.99 22.81
N LEU A 343 31.52 30.39 21.76
CA LEU A 343 30.89 30.37 20.42
C LEU A 343 31.29 29.17 19.53
N MET A 344 31.48 27.99 20.12
CA MET A 344 31.44 26.70 19.40
C MET A 344 30.76 25.65 20.27
N LYS A 345 29.45 25.85 20.47
CA LYS A 345 28.49 24.77 20.80
C LYS A 345 27.38 24.73 19.75
N ILE A 346 27.79 24.89 18.49
CA ILE A 346 27.08 24.53 17.26
C ILE A 346 28.24 24.11 16.35
N LEU A 347 28.18 22.89 15.80
CA LEU A 347 29.24 22.17 15.08
C LEU A 347 30.16 21.35 16.00
N GLY A 348 30.22 20.05 15.73
CA GLY A 348 30.51 19.01 16.71
C GLY A 348 31.98 18.74 17.02
N GLN A 349 32.23 18.13 18.19
CA GLN A 349 32.74 16.75 18.29
C GLN A 349 32.78 16.28 19.76
N ARG A 350 32.55 14.97 19.91
CA ARG A 350 32.98 14.01 20.94
C ARG A 350 33.78 14.55 22.15
N SER A 351 33.39 14.13 23.35
CA SER A 351 34.34 13.80 24.42
C SER A 351 33.92 12.48 25.10
N ASN A 352 34.89 11.56 25.16
CA ASN A 352 34.86 10.32 25.93
C ASN A 352 35.24 10.58 27.39
N GLY A 353 34.68 9.80 28.30
CA GLY A 353 35.17 9.50 29.65
C GLY A 353 34.27 8.43 30.29
N LEU A 354 34.53 7.14 30.06
CA LEU A 354 35.19 6.16 30.96
C LEU A 354 34.29 5.80 32.18
N LEU A 355 33.82 4.56 32.45
CA LEU A 355 34.51 3.25 32.51
C LEU A 355 33.45 2.08 32.67
N PRO A 356 33.82 0.78 32.74
CA PRO A 356 33.37 -0.26 31.81
C PRO A 356 32.26 -1.19 32.36
N MET A 357 31.42 -1.71 31.48
CA MET A 357 30.84 -3.04 31.68
C MET A 357 31.17 -3.88 30.46
N GLN A 358 32.23 -4.66 30.60
CA GLN A 358 32.52 -5.80 29.73
C GLN A 358 31.40 -6.81 29.93
N MET A 359 30.55 -6.99 28.92
CA MET A 359 29.86 -8.26 28.70
C MET A 359 29.82 -8.54 27.20
N GLY A 360 30.48 -9.63 26.82
CA GLY A 360 30.14 -10.43 25.64
C GLY A 360 30.43 -9.81 24.27
N LYS A 361 31.46 -10.36 23.61
CA LYS A 361 31.69 -10.45 22.16
C LYS A 361 30.64 -9.75 21.27
N GLY A 362 31.08 -8.69 20.60
CA GLY A 362 30.25 -7.80 19.82
C GLY A 362 29.44 -8.48 18.71
N ASN A 363 28.18 -8.06 18.61
CA ASN A 363 27.39 -8.02 17.40
C ASN A 363 26.80 -6.60 17.30
N GLU A 364 27.37 -5.76 16.43
CA GLU A 364 26.65 -4.61 15.90
C GLU A 364 25.79 -5.11 14.73
N TYR A 365 24.47 -5.08 14.88
CA TYR A 365 23.52 -5.44 13.83
C TYR A 365 23.22 -4.21 12.95
N TRP A 366 23.64 -4.25 11.69
CA TRP A 366 23.11 -3.42 10.62
C TRP A 366 22.25 -4.31 9.72
N LEU A 367 20.91 -4.19 9.81
CA LEU A 367 19.98 -4.84 8.89
C LEU A 367 19.85 -3.98 7.62
N ASN A 368 20.33 -4.51 6.49
CA ASN A 368 19.98 -4.07 5.14
C ASN A 368 19.22 -5.22 4.46
N SER A 369 18.07 -4.87 3.87
CA SER A 369 16.99 -5.71 3.33
C SER A 369 17.26 -6.34 1.95
N TYR A 370 16.23 -6.98 1.36
CA TYR A 370 15.96 -7.38 -0.07
C TYR A 370 16.15 -8.89 -0.38
N VAL A 371 15.29 -9.65 -1.10
CA VAL A 371 14.58 -9.51 -2.41
C VAL A 371 13.45 -10.59 -2.53
N HIS A 372 12.55 -10.52 -3.53
CA HIS A 372 11.53 -11.55 -3.85
C HIS A 372 11.17 -11.57 -5.36
N PHE A 373 10.87 -12.72 -6.02
CA PHE A 373 9.99 -12.86 -7.23
C PHE A 373 9.47 -14.32 -7.51
N ASP A 374 8.31 -14.44 -8.19
CA ASP A 374 7.47 -15.63 -8.51
C ASP A 374 7.83 -16.31 -9.86
N LYS A 375 7.69 -17.62 -10.15
CA LYS A 375 7.37 -18.86 -9.43
C LYS A 375 8.50 -19.84 -9.76
N VAL A 376 9.28 -20.28 -8.77
CA VAL A 376 10.26 -21.39 -8.74
C VAL A 376 11.34 -21.01 -7.71
N PHE A 377 11.67 -21.97 -6.83
CA PHE A 377 12.70 -21.94 -5.77
C PHE A 377 12.87 -20.60 -5.03
N LEU A 378 12.35 -20.59 -3.79
CA LEU A 378 12.52 -19.54 -2.78
C LEU A 378 13.95 -18.97 -2.87
N MET A 379 14.13 -17.66 -2.72
CA MET A 379 15.46 -17.06 -2.61
C MET A 379 15.38 -16.01 -1.52
N GLY A 380 15.70 -16.41 -0.30
CA GLY A 380 15.86 -15.53 0.87
C GLY A 380 14.58 -15.25 1.67
N ASP A 381 14.18 -16.19 2.55
CA ASP A 381 14.09 -15.88 3.99
C ASP A 381 13.90 -17.16 4.82
N SER A 382 14.98 -17.63 5.44
CA SER A 382 15.05 -18.30 6.74
C SER A 382 16.40 -19.01 6.89
N ALA A 383 17.43 -18.26 7.28
CA ALA A 383 18.47 -18.90 8.09
C ALA A 383 17.85 -19.17 9.47
N GLN A 384 17.07 -20.25 9.60
CA GLN A 384 17.20 -21.03 10.83
C GLN A 384 18.64 -21.56 10.85
N PRO A 385 19.27 -21.72 12.03
CA PRO A 385 20.69 -22.02 12.11
C PRO A 385 20.97 -23.45 11.64
N ASN A 386 21.15 -23.63 10.34
CA ASN A 386 21.74 -24.81 9.71
C ASN A 386 22.54 -24.40 8.44
N THR A 387 23.72 -23.85 8.68
CA THR A 387 25.01 -24.15 8.01
C THR A 387 25.30 -23.92 6.50
N SER A 388 24.47 -23.30 5.63
CA SER A 388 24.84 -23.15 4.19
C SER A 388 25.17 -21.74 3.64
N GLY A 389 24.83 -20.64 4.32
CA GLY A 389 25.28 -19.28 3.92
C GLY A 389 24.88 -18.88 2.48
N THR A 390 25.77 -18.21 1.72
CA THR A 390 25.50 -17.71 0.35
C THR A 390 25.34 -18.79 -0.72
N ASP A 391 25.61 -20.06 -0.39
CA ASP A 391 25.42 -21.23 -1.26
C ASP A 391 24.13 -21.99 -0.94
N ASP A 392 23.22 -21.37 -0.18
CA ASP A 392 21.85 -21.81 -0.10
C ASP A 392 21.29 -21.95 -1.54
N PRO A 393 20.75 -23.12 -1.96
CA PRO A 393 20.13 -23.31 -3.27
C PRO A 393 19.00 -22.31 -3.54
N LEU A 394 18.46 -21.75 -2.46
CA LEU A 394 17.54 -20.65 -2.52
C LEU A 394 18.23 -19.41 -3.04
N ILE A 395 19.44 -19.03 -2.59
CA ILE A 395 20.27 -17.85 -2.98
C ILE A 395 21.11 -18.07 -4.25
N ASN A 396 21.46 -19.32 -4.50
CA ASN A 396 22.35 -19.71 -5.56
C ASN A 396 21.73 -20.94 -6.26
N PRO A 397 20.81 -20.73 -7.22
CA PRO A 397 20.01 -21.82 -7.79
C PRO A 397 20.87 -22.74 -8.67
N VAL A 398 22.13 -22.37 -8.90
CA VAL A 398 23.11 -23.18 -9.63
C VAL A 398 23.83 -24.20 -8.75
N VAL A 399 23.69 -24.13 -7.41
CA VAL A 399 24.27 -25.13 -6.48
C VAL A 399 23.59 -26.49 -6.65
N GLU A 400 22.29 -26.49 -6.93
CA GLU A 400 21.50 -27.69 -7.22
C GLU A 400 20.92 -27.65 -8.64
N TYR A 401 21.73 -27.27 -9.62
CA TYR A 401 21.27 -27.03 -11.00
C TYR A 401 20.51 -28.21 -11.64
N SER A 402 20.73 -29.45 -11.19
CA SER A 402 19.96 -30.63 -11.65
C SER A 402 18.45 -30.51 -11.37
N LYS A 403 18.03 -29.75 -10.34
CA LYS A 403 16.62 -29.48 -10.05
C LYS A 403 15.96 -28.57 -11.08
N LEU A 404 16.73 -27.78 -11.82
CA LEU A 404 16.21 -26.92 -12.90
C LEU A 404 15.57 -27.74 -14.04
N ARG A 405 15.90 -29.03 -14.17
CA ARG A 405 15.19 -29.93 -15.10
C ARG A 405 13.68 -29.98 -14.85
N SER A 406 13.26 -29.82 -13.60
CA SER A 406 11.87 -30.00 -13.14
C SER A 406 11.03 -28.73 -13.20
N LEU A 407 11.55 -27.64 -13.77
CA LEU A 407 10.83 -26.38 -13.87
C LEU A 407 9.58 -26.55 -14.75
N GLY A 408 8.42 -26.22 -14.17
CA GLY A 408 7.12 -26.38 -14.81
C GLY A 408 6.80 -25.34 -15.89
N CYS A 409 7.75 -24.47 -16.24
CA CYS A 409 7.63 -23.51 -17.32
C CYS A 409 8.41 -23.97 -18.56
N ASN A 410 7.91 -23.59 -19.74
CA ASN A 410 8.56 -23.85 -21.03
C ASN A 410 9.33 -22.65 -21.56
N ARG A 411 9.14 -21.47 -20.96
CA ARG A 411 9.80 -20.22 -21.32
C ARG A 411 10.20 -19.51 -20.05
N LEU A 412 11.38 -18.88 -20.06
CA LEU A 412 11.91 -18.09 -18.95
C LEU A 412 12.60 -16.86 -19.52
N MET A 413 12.44 -15.70 -18.89
CA MET A 413 13.11 -14.46 -19.30
C MET A 413 13.98 -13.95 -18.16
N VAL A 414 15.24 -13.64 -18.45
CA VAL A 414 16.22 -13.08 -17.51
C VAL A 414 16.60 -11.68 -17.95
N VAL A 415 16.23 -10.67 -17.16
CA VAL A 415 16.60 -9.28 -17.42
C VAL A 415 17.84 -8.93 -16.60
N LEU A 416 18.88 -8.46 -17.28
CA LEU A 416 20.19 -8.18 -16.70
C LEU A 416 20.53 -6.68 -16.82
N PRO A 417 20.43 -5.89 -15.74
CA PRO A 417 20.93 -4.52 -15.77
C PRO A 417 22.46 -4.52 -15.90
N ALA A 418 23.00 -3.74 -16.84
CA ALA A 418 24.42 -3.85 -17.20
C ALA A 418 25.39 -3.46 -16.08
N LYS A 419 24.94 -2.62 -15.12
CA LYS A 419 25.71 -2.16 -13.96
C LYS A 419 25.51 -3.01 -12.71
N ASP A 420 24.56 -3.95 -12.74
CA ASP A 420 24.23 -4.80 -11.60
C ASP A 420 25.34 -5.82 -11.35
N ILE A 421 25.78 -5.93 -10.10
CA ILE A 421 26.80 -6.89 -9.65
C ILE A 421 26.35 -8.35 -9.86
N LEU A 422 25.04 -8.62 -9.91
CA LEU A 422 24.46 -9.94 -10.13
C LEU A 422 24.36 -10.32 -11.61
N LYS A 423 24.63 -9.39 -12.54
CA LYS A 423 24.53 -9.62 -13.98
C LYS A 423 25.22 -10.91 -14.43
N HIS A 424 26.46 -11.09 -14.00
CA HIS A 424 27.26 -12.24 -14.41
C HIS A 424 26.70 -13.57 -13.87
N ARG A 425 26.09 -13.55 -12.69
CA ARG A 425 25.40 -14.73 -12.12
C ARG A 425 24.12 -15.04 -12.87
N GLY A 426 23.30 -14.02 -13.18
CA GLY A 426 22.09 -14.20 -13.99
C GLY A 426 22.40 -14.73 -15.39
N ARG A 427 23.49 -14.29 -16.00
CA ARG A 427 23.98 -14.81 -17.29
C ARG A 427 24.46 -16.26 -17.17
N TYR A 428 25.24 -16.59 -16.15
CA TYR A 428 25.71 -17.95 -15.89
C TYR A 428 24.56 -18.94 -15.64
N TYR A 429 23.55 -18.50 -14.88
CA TYR A 429 22.30 -19.24 -14.67
C TYR A 429 21.56 -19.52 -15.98
N ALA A 430 21.36 -18.48 -16.81
CA ALA A 430 20.59 -18.56 -18.04
C ALA A 430 21.28 -19.38 -19.15
N ASP A 431 22.57 -19.18 -19.36
CA ASP A 431 23.27 -19.76 -20.49
C ASP A 431 23.76 -21.18 -20.20
N GLN A 432 24.37 -21.39 -19.03
CA GLN A 432 25.15 -22.61 -18.78
C GLN A 432 24.36 -23.64 -17.98
N LYS A 433 23.57 -23.21 -16.99
CA LYS A 433 22.96 -24.13 -16.02
C LYS A 433 21.61 -24.66 -16.45
N PHE A 434 20.87 -23.98 -17.31
CA PHE A 434 19.70 -24.58 -17.95
C PHE A 434 20.09 -25.70 -18.92
N GLU A 435 21.12 -25.50 -19.74
CA GLU A 435 21.63 -26.53 -20.65
C GLU A 435 22.14 -27.76 -19.87
N GLU A 436 23.01 -27.55 -18.87
CA GLU A 436 23.56 -28.63 -18.03
C GLU A 436 22.49 -29.34 -17.19
N SER A 437 21.39 -28.67 -16.83
CA SER A 437 20.28 -29.29 -16.09
C SER A 437 19.42 -30.24 -16.93
N GLY A 438 19.45 -30.10 -18.27
CA GLY A 438 18.56 -30.82 -19.16
C GLY A 438 17.10 -30.32 -19.16
N TRP A 439 16.84 -29.12 -18.63
CA TRP A 439 15.56 -28.42 -18.83
C TRP A 439 15.30 -28.22 -20.33
N LYS A 440 14.04 -28.38 -20.75
CA LYS A 440 13.65 -28.40 -22.18
C LYS A 440 12.96 -27.10 -22.64
N GLY A 441 12.88 -26.10 -21.77
CA GLY A 441 12.32 -24.80 -22.10
C GLY A 441 13.35 -23.85 -22.75
N GLU A 442 12.88 -22.67 -23.14
CA GLU A 442 13.70 -21.62 -23.74
C GLU A 442 13.94 -20.48 -22.74
N ALA A 443 15.20 -20.06 -22.57
CA ALA A 443 15.57 -18.89 -21.78
C ALA A 443 15.92 -17.69 -22.68
N GLU A 444 15.18 -16.59 -22.57
CA GLU A 444 15.51 -15.31 -23.20
C GLU A 444 16.31 -14.45 -22.22
N VAL A 445 17.52 -14.03 -22.59
CA VAL A 445 18.37 -13.15 -21.76
C VAL A 445 18.45 -11.76 -22.37
N TYR A 446 18.04 -10.76 -21.60
CA TYR A 446 18.00 -9.37 -22.06
C TYR A 446 18.85 -8.46 -21.17
N GLU A 447 19.98 -7.97 -21.69
CA GLU A 447 20.84 -7.02 -21.00
C GLU A 447 20.50 -5.56 -21.32
N ILE A 448 20.40 -4.71 -20.29
CA ILE A 448 20.01 -3.31 -20.43
C ILE A 448 21.14 -2.40 -20.00
N LYS A 449 21.64 -1.60 -20.94
CA LYS A 449 22.79 -0.72 -20.72
C LYS A 449 22.44 0.47 -19.85
N GLY A 450 23.41 0.91 -19.05
CA GLY A 450 23.36 2.17 -18.32
C GLY A 450 22.56 2.16 -17.01
N VAL A 451 21.94 1.02 -16.68
CA VAL A 451 21.03 0.86 -15.54
C VAL A 451 21.53 -0.18 -14.53
N ASP A 452 21.14 0.00 -13.27
CA ASP A 452 21.54 -0.82 -12.12
C ASP A 452 20.40 -1.75 -11.65
N HIS A 453 20.64 -2.60 -10.66
CA HIS A 453 19.66 -3.51 -10.10
C HIS A 453 18.34 -2.79 -9.77
N GLY A 454 17.22 -3.34 -10.23
CA GLY A 454 15.89 -2.77 -9.95
C GLY A 454 15.64 -1.36 -10.52
N PHE A 455 16.39 -0.89 -11.52
CA PHE A 455 16.26 0.48 -12.06
C PHE A 455 14.83 0.91 -12.46
N TYR A 456 14.00 -0.04 -12.90
CA TYR A 456 12.62 0.22 -13.32
C TYR A 456 11.69 0.49 -12.13
N LEU A 457 12.08 0.09 -10.93
CA LEU A 457 11.38 0.36 -9.68
C LEU A 457 11.59 1.81 -9.24
N ALA A 458 12.77 2.38 -9.49
CA ALA A 458 13.08 3.76 -9.15
C ALA A 458 12.35 4.78 -10.04
N ASN A 459 12.20 4.47 -11.33
CA ASN A 459 11.42 5.30 -12.26
C ASN A 459 10.90 4.49 -13.46
N ALA A 460 9.63 4.09 -13.36
CA ALA A 460 8.92 3.29 -14.35
C ALA A 460 8.66 4.02 -15.69
N THR A 461 8.82 5.36 -15.74
CA THR A 461 8.59 6.13 -16.97
C THR A 461 9.88 6.35 -17.78
N THR A 462 11.03 5.88 -17.29
CA THR A 462 12.27 5.95 -18.07
C THR A 462 12.17 5.08 -19.31
N LYS A 463 12.87 5.45 -20.38
CA LYS A 463 12.90 4.68 -21.63
C LYS A 463 13.26 3.21 -21.39
N SER A 464 14.25 2.95 -20.53
CA SER A 464 14.68 1.59 -20.17
C SER A 464 13.59 0.83 -19.40
N ALA A 465 12.83 1.50 -18.52
CA ALA A 465 11.80 0.83 -17.72
C ALA A 465 10.56 0.51 -18.57
N VAL A 466 10.18 1.44 -19.45
CA VAL A 466 9.14 1.22 -20.45
C VAL A 466 9.54 0.08 -21.41
N GLU A 467 10.81 -0.04 -21.78
CA GLU A 467 11.31 -1.15 -22.59
C GLU A 467 11.19 -2.50 -21.87
N VAL A 468 11.61 -2.60 -20.61
CA VAL A 468 11.41 -3.82 -19.79
C VAL A 468 9.94 -4.19 -19.71
N LEU A 469 9.07 -3.20 -19.45
CA LEU A 469 7.65 -3.44 -19.32
C LEU A 469 7.05 -3.95 -20.64
N LYS A 470 7.39 -3.34 -21.78
CA LYS A 470 6.94 -3.80 -23.10
C LYS A 470 7.39 -5.23 -23.38
N ARG A 471 8.64 -5.57 -23.06
CA ARG A 471 9.17 -6.93 -23.23
C ARG A 471 8.50 -7.93 -22.31
N THR A 472 8.26 -7.55 -21.05
CA THR A 472 7.52 -8.37 -20.08
C THR A 472 6.11 -8.66 -20.58
N VAL A 473 5.40 -7.63 -21.07
CA VAL A 473 4.07 -7.79 -21.68
C VAL A 473 4.14 -8.69 -22.91
N SER A 474 5.12 -8.49 -23.81
CA SER A 474 5.29 -9.33 -24.99
C SER A 474 5.58 -10.79 -24.64
N PHE A 475 6.43 -11.04 -23.64
CA PHE A 475 6.77 -12.37 -23.17
C PHE A 475 5.54 -13.11 -22.59
N ILE A 476 4.66 -12.37 -21.91
CA ILE A 476 3.42 -12.91 -21.32
C ILE A 476 2.34 -13.16 -22.38
N VAL A 477 2.21 -12.28 -23.38
CA VAL A 477 1.08 -12.27 -24.33
C VAL A 477 1.34 -13.16 -25.56
N ILE A 478 2.59 -13.42 -25.92
CA ILE A 478 2.90 -14.37 -27.00
C ILE A 478 2.64 -15.79 -26.49
N HIS A 479 1.53 -16.39 -26.95
CA HIS A 479 1.14 -17.79 -26.73
C HIS A 479 2.11 -18.78 -27.38
#